data_AF-A0A1L4FS57-F1
#
_entry.id   AF-A0A1L4FS57-F1
#
_cell.length_a   1.000
_cell.length_b   1.000
_cell.length_c   1.000
_cell.angle_alpha   90.00
_cell.angle_beta   90.00
_cell.angle_gamma   90.00
#
_symmetry.space_group_name_H-M   'P 1'
#
loop_
_entity.id
_entity.type
_entity.pdbx_description
1 polymer ?
#
loop_
_entity_poly.entity_id
_entity_poly.type
_entity_poly.pdbx_seq_one_letter_code
_entity_poly.pdbx_strand_id
1 'polypeptide(L)'
;MTKIIEEQIEYKLNNAENLFYNQPFCVREKFINDLEIDLYKYASSFISSCPKCFCENVHLSYRKHKKAFEHRPCNFYFNPRTFLTNKSHEKGFNWYKELNKFKQDHWMILY
;
A
#
# COMPACT_ATOMS: atom_id res chain seq x y z
N MET A 1 9.21 -7.38 12.31
CA MET A 1 9.15 -7.04 10.87
C MET A 1 8.28 -5.81 10.61
N THR A 2 7.08 -5.73 11.20
CA THR A 2 6.13 -4.60 11.03
C THR A 2 6.73 -3.24 11.42
N LYS A 3 7.48 -3.15 12.53
CA LYS A 3 8.10 -1.89 13.00
C LYS A 3 8.99 -1.20 11.96
N ILE A 4 9.77 -1.96 11.20
CA ILE A 4 10.64 -1.43 10.14
C ILE A 4 9.81 -0.84 9.00
N ILE A 5 8.70 -1.50 8.63
CA ILE A 5 7.80 -1.03 7.58
C ILE A 5 7.09 0.25 8.02
N GLU A 6 6.66 0.34 9.28
CA GLU A 6 6.04 1.55 9.85
C GLU A 6 7.01 2.75 9.79
N GLU A 7 8.24 2.59 10.27
CA GLU A 7 9.26 3.64 10.24
C GLU A 7 9.55 4.12 8.80
N GLN A 8 9.57 3.20 7.82
CA GLN A 8 9.75 3.54 6.41
C GLN A 8 8.57 4.34 5.84
N ILE A 9 7.34 3.97 6.17
CA ILE A 9 6.14 4.68 5.73
C ILE A 9 6.11 6.09 6.32
N GLU A 10 6.31 6.21 7.63
CA GLU A 10 6.34 7.50 8.33
C GLU A 10 7.43 8.41 7.75
N TYR A 11 8.64 7.89 7.56
CA TYR A 11 9.73 8.65 6.96
C TYR A 11 9.37 9.16 5.57
N LYS A 12 8.82 8.29 4.71
CA LYS A 12 8.46 8.65 3.33
C LYS A 12 7.35 9.70 3.28
N LEU A 13 6.31 9.57 4.11
CA LEU A 13 5.21 10.53 4.15
C LEU A 13 5.66 11.89 4.71
N ASN A 14 6.40 11.89 5.83
CA ASN A 14 6.90 13.13 6.44
C ASN A 14 7.87 13.90 5.55
N ASN A 15 8.56 13.22 4.63
CA ASN A 15 9.49 13.83 3.69
C ASN A 15 8.97 13.84 2.25
N ALA A 16 7.70 13.52 2.01
CA ALA A 16 7.16 13.31 0.67
C ALA A 16 7.37 14.53 -0.23
N GLU A 17 7.03 15.73 0.26
CA GLU A 17 7.23 17.00 -0.48
C GLU A 17 8.70 17.17 -0.90
N ASN A 18 9.64 16.99 0.03
CA ASN A 18 11.08 17.15 -0.23
C ASN A 18 11.62 16.12 -1.22
N LEU A 19 11.14 14.87 -1.12
CA LEU A 19 11.51 13.78 -2.01
C LEU A 19 10.85 13.88 -3.39
N PHE A 20 9.80 14.68 -3.51
CA PHE A 20 8.99 14.80 -4.72
C PHE A 20 9.32 16.05 -5.53
N TYR A 21 9.53 17.19 -4.88
CA TYR A 21 9.93 18.43 -5.56
C TYR A 21 11.31 18.28 -6.21
N ASN A 22 11.46 18.89 -7.39
CA ASN A 22 12.68 18.86 -8.23
C ASN A 22 13.07 17.49 -8.81
N GLN A 23 12.27 16.44 -8.63
CA GLN A 23 12.52 15.14 -9.27
C GLN A 23 11.84 15.05 -10.65
N PRO A 24 12.38 14.25 -11.60
CA PRO A 24 11.67 13.87 -12.83
C PRO A 24 10.37 13.10 -12.56
N PHE A 25 9.41 13.15 -13.49
CA PHE A 25 8.10 12.49 -13.34
C PHE A 25 8.22 10.98 -13.05
N CYS A 26 9.09 10.25 -13.75
CA CYS A 26 9.27 8.81 -13.54
C CYS A 26 9.77 8.47 -12.12
N VAL A 27 10.56 9.34 -11.50
CA VAL A 27 11.06 9.17 -10.13
C VAL A 27 9.93 9.42 -9.13
N ARG A 28 9.11 10.45 -9.38
CA ARG A 28 7.91 10.75 -8.59
C ARG A 28 6.90 9.60 -8.62
N GLU A 29 6.64 9.04 -9.81
CA GLU A 29 5.76 7.89 -9.99
C GLU A 29 6.27 6.66 -9.24
N LYS A 30 7.58 6.38 -9.36
CA LYS A 30 8.22 5.29 -8.63
C LYS A 30 8.10 5.47 -7.11
N PHE A 31 8.36 6.66 -6.59
CA PHE A 31 8.23 6.96 -5.15
C PHE A 31 6.83 6.63 -4.64
N ILE A 32 5.80 7.10 -5.35
CA ILE A 32 4.40 6.84 -4.98
C ILE A 32 4.07 5.34 -5.06
N ASN A 33 4.56 4.67 -6.10
CA ASN A 33 4.37 3.23 -6.26
C ASN A 33 5.02 2.45 -5.11
N ASP A 34 6.25 2.80 -4.73
CA ASP A 34 6.99 2.16 -3.65
C ASP A 34 6.30 2.38 -2.30
N LEU A 35 5.81 3.59 -2.03
CA LEU A 35 5.05 3.90 -0.82
C LEU A 35 3.72 3.13 -0.77
N GLU A 36 3.02 2.98 -1.91
CA GLU A 36 1.81 2.15 -1.98
C GLU A 36 2.11 0.66 -1.74
N ILE A 37 3.24 0.15 -2.23
CA ILE A 37 3.68 -1.22 -1.96
C ILE A 37 3.94 -1.42 -0.46
N ASP A 38 4.63 -0.48 0.19
CA ASP A 38 4.94 -0.60 1.62
C ASP A 38 3.68 -0.55 2.49
N LEU A 39 2.71 0.30 2.13
CA LEU A 39 1.39 0.30 2.76
C LEU A 39 0.67 -1.04 2.59
N TYR A 40 0.76 -1.68 1.42
CA TYR A 40 0.16 -3.01 1.21
C TYR A 40 0.93 -4.12 1.92
N LYS A 41 2.25 -4.04 2.06
CA LYS A 41 3.01 -4.96 2.93
C LYS A 41 2.61 -4.79 4.39
N TYR A 42 2.44 -3.55 4.86
CA TYR A 42 1.90 -3.28 6.17
C TYR A 42 0.51 -3.92 6.34
N ALA A 43 -0.41 -3.69 5.40
CA ALA A 43 -1.74 -4.31 5.42
C ALA A 43 -1.68 -5.86 5.45
N SER A 44 -0.72 -6.45 4.73
CA SER A 44 -0.53 -7.91 4.71
C SER A 44 -0.17 -8.48 6.08
N SER A 45 0.46 -7.70 6.95
CA SER A 45 0.78 -8.13 8.33
C SER A 45 -0.46 -8.32 9.20
N PHE A 46 -1.61 -7.77 8.81
CA PHE A 46 -2.90 -7.97 9.49
C PHE A 46 -3.74 -9.08 8.87
N ILE A 47 -3.30 -9.63 7.74
CA ILE A 47 -4.01 -10.73 7.07
C ILE A 47 -3.43 -12.03 7.61
N SER A 48 -4.08 -12.57 8.64
CA SER A 48 -3.74 -13.89 9.17
C SER A 48 -4.19 -15.02 8.24
N SER A 49 -5.23 -14.81 7.43
CA SER A 49 -5.81 -15.86 6.60
C SER A 49 -6.51 -15.33 5.35
N CYS A 50 -6.61 -16.21 4.34
CA CYS A 50 -7.38 -15.98 3.14
C CYS A 50 -8.88 -15.90 3.48
N PRO A 51 -9.61 -14.85 3.09
CA PRO A 51 -11.02 -14.71 3.44
C PRO A 51 -11.94 -15.72 2.73
N LYS A 52 -11.45 -16.45 1.72
CA LYS A 52 -12.22 -17.49 1.01
C LYS A 52 -12.13 -18.86 1.67
N CYS A 53 -10.95 -19.27 2.12
CA CYS A 53 -10.70 -20.64 2.61
C CYS A 53 -10.04 -20.68 3.99
N PHE A 54 -9.80 -19.53 4.62
CA PHE A 54 -9.22 -19.35 5.95
C PHE A 54 -7.82 -19.97 6.15
N CYS A 55 -7.14 -20.33 5.06
CA CYS A 55 -5.75 -20.76 5.11
C CYS A 55 -4.79 -19.57 5.12
N GLU A 56 -3.61 -19.75 5.73
CA GLU A 56 -2.52 -18.77 5.74
C GLU A 56 -1.84 -18.62 4.37
N ASN A 57 -0.74 -17.86 4.27
CA ASN A 57 0.05 -17.66 3.05
C ASN A 57 -0.63 -16.78 1.98
N VAL A 58 -1.19 -15.67 2.43
CA VAL A 58 -1.55 -14.57 1.54
C VAL A 58 -0.28 -13.78 1.19
N HIS A 59 -0.11 -13.49 -0.11
CA HIS A 59 1.02 -12.71 -0.59
C HIS A 59 0.55 -11.52 -1.43
N LEU A 60 1.33 -10.45 -1.46
CA LEU A 60 1.12 -9.35 -2.39
C LEU A 60 1.60 -9.77 -3.80
N SER A 61 0.73 -9.66 -4.79
CA SER A 61 1.04 -9.92 -6.20
C SER A 61 0.37 -8.88 -7.10
N TYR A 62 0.43 -9.11 -8.41
CA TYR A 62 -0.20 -8.26 -9.42
C TYR A 62 -1.20 -9.07 -10.23
N ARG A 63 -2.44 -8.58 -10.34
CA ARG A 63 -3.49 -9.15 -11.19
C ARG A 63 -3.98 -8.09 -12.16
N LYS A 64 -3.89 -8.36 -13.47
CA LYS A 64 -4.26 -7.39 -14.53
C LYS A 64 -3.61 -6.02 -14.31
N HIS A 65 -2.30 -6.03 -14.01
CA HIS A 65 -1.50 -4.83 -13.68
C HIS A 65 -1.90 -4.08 -12.40
N LYS A 66 -2.85 -4.60 -11.60
CA LYS A 66 -3.25 -4.00 -10.32
C LYS A 66 -2.69 -4.81 -9.15
N LYS A 67 -2.22 -4.10 -8.12
CA LYS A 67 -1.74 -4.72 -6.87
C LYS A 67 -2.89 -5.47 -6.21
N ALA A 68 -2.67 -6.75 -5.88
CA ALA A 68 -3.68 -7.64 -5.34
C ALA A 68 -3.07 -8.49 -4.22
N PHE A 69 -3.87 -8.84 -3.21
CA PHE A 69 -3.52 -9.95 -2.35
C PHE A 69 -3.97 -11.24 -3.01
N GLU A 70 -3.07 -12.22 -3.06
CA GLU A 70 -3.25 -13.51 -3.69
C GLU A 70 -3.07 -14.62 -2.66
N HIS A 71 -4.01 -15.55 -2.67
CA HIS A 71 -3.86 -16.84 -2.01
C HIS A 71 -3.82 -17.94 -3.08
N ARG A 72 -2.60 -18.40 -3.41
CA ARG A 72 -2.33 -19.35 -4.49
C ARG A 72 -3.13 -20.65 -4.38
N PRO A 73 -3.25 -21.31 -3.21
CA PRO A 73 -3.94 -22.60 -3.10
C PRO A 73 -5.38 -22.59 -3.58
N CYS A 74 -6.12 -21.49 -3.37
CA CYS A 74 -7.52 -21.38 -3.77
C CYS A 74 -7.76 -20.43 -4.96
N ASN A 75 -6.67 -19.99 -5.61
CA ASN A 75 -6.62 -19.05 -6.71
C ASN A 75 -7.51 -17.80 -6.46
N PHE A 76 -7.45 -17.28 -5.23
CA PHE A 76 -8.30 -16.18 -4.80
C PHE A 76 -7.50 -14.88 -4.72
N TYR A 77 -8.10 -13.80 -5.22
CA TYR A 77 -7.52 -12.48 -5.23
C TYR A 77 -8.47 -11.47 -4.61
N PHE A 78 -7.91 -10.57 -3.81
CA PHE A 78 -8.69 -9.52 -3.18
C PHE A 78 -7.88 -8.22 -3.09
N ASN A 79 -8.59 -7.11 -2.97
CA ASN A 79 -7.99 -5.79 -3.11
C ASN A 79 -7.33 -5.35 -1.79
N PRO A 80 -6.03 -5.03 -1.76
CA PRO A 80 -5.35 -4.56 -0.56
C PRO A 80 -5.96 -3.30 0.05
N ARG A 81 -6.59 -2.46 -0.78
CA ARG A 81 -7.24 -1.22 -0.35
C ARG A 81 -8.38 -1.45 0.64
N THR A 82 -9.04 -2.61 0.65
CA THR A 82 -10.13 -2.89 1.58
C THR A 82 -9.64 -2.90 3.04
N PHE A 83 -8.36 -3.18 3.27
CA PHE A 83 -7.76 -3.20 4.61
C PHE A 83 -7.33 -1.80 5.05
N LEU A 84 -6.74 -1.04 4.14
CA LEU A 84 -6.30 0.33 4.41
C LEU A 84 -7.44 1.36 4.49
N THR A 85 -8.66 0.97 4.12
CA THR A 85 -9.85 1.82 4.25
C THR A 85 -10.67 1.49 5.50
N ASN A 86 -10.24 0.51 6.29
CA ASN A 86 -10.88 0.13 7.54
C ASN A 86 -10.34 0.96 8.72
N LYS A 87 -11.24 1.70 9.39
CA LYS A 87 -10.91 2.54 10.55
C LYS A 87 -10.40 1.78 11.77
N SER A 88 -10.66 0.47 11.86
CA SER A 88 -10.10 -0.39 12.92
C SER A 88 -8.57 -0.48 12.86
N HIS A 89 -7.95 -0.09 11.73
CA HIS A 89 -6.50 0.01 11.55
C HIS A 89 -6.09 1.48 11.38
N GLU A 90 -6.20 2.25 12.47
CA GLU A 90 -6.09 3.71 12.46
C GLU A 90 -4.82 4.25 11.77
N LYS A 91 -3.63 3.68 12.07
CA LYS A 91 -2.37 4.08 11.42
C LYS A 91 -2.40 3.89 9.91
N GLY A 92 -2.69 2.66 9.45
CA GLY A 92 -2.76 2.34 8.03
C GLY A 92 -3.81 3.15 7.29
N PHE A 93 -4.95 3.41 7.93
CA PHE A 93 -6.01 4.26 7.42
C PHE A 93 -5.55 5.71 7.23
N ASN A 94 -4.90 6.31 8.23
CA ASN A 94 -4.41 7.68 8.18
C ASN A 94 -3.32 7.84 7.11
N TRP A 95 -2.33 6.94 7.05
CA TRP A 95 -1.29 6.99 6.02
C TRP A 95 -1.85 6.82 4.61
N TYR A 96 -2.81 5.93 4.42
CA TYR A 96 -3.45 5.76 3.11
C TYR A 96 -4.23 7.02 2.69
N LYS A 97 -4.89 7.68 3.64
CA LYS A 97 -5.56 8.97 3.42
C LYS A 97 -4.55 10.07 3.07
N GLU A 98 -3.44 10.17 3.78
CA GLU A 98 -2.36 11.12 3.49
C GLU A 98 -1.75 10.91 2.11
N LEU A 99 -1.45 9.66 1.73
CA LEU A 99 -0.97 9.33 0.40
C LEU A 99 -1.97 9.76 -0.69
N ASN A 100 -3.27 9.51 -0.48
CA ASN A 100 -4.28 9.91 -1.47
C ASN A 100 -4.41 11.43 -1.58
N LYS A 101 -4.34 12.16 -0.46
CA LYS A 101 -4.30 13.61 -0.47
C LYS A 101 -3.07 14.11 -1.22
N PHE A 102 -1.89 13.56 -0.92
CA PHE A 102 -0.65 13.91 -1.60
C PHE A 102 -0.73 13.70 -3.12
N LYS A 103 -1.30 12.57 -3.57
CA LYS A 103 -1.55 12.30 -5.00
C LYS A 103 -2.46 13.35 -5.64
N GLN A 104 -3.51 13.77 -4.93
CA GLN A 104 -4.46 14.79 -5.40
C GLN A 104 -3.78 16.15 -5.53
N ASP A 105 -3.07 16.58 -4.48
CA ASP A 105 -2.36 17.87 -4.44
C ASP A 105 -1.32 17.98 -5.58
N HIS A 106 -0.76 16.85 -6.01
CA HIS A 106 0.25 16.75 -7.06
C HIS A 106 -0.26 16.23 -8.42
N TRP A 107 -1.57 16.14 -8.62
CA TRP A 107 -2.19 15.69 -9.89
C TRP A 107 -1.69 14.30 -10.38
N MET A 108 -1.31 13.43 -9.46
CA MET A 108 -0.86 12.07 -9.75
C MET A 108 -2.08 11.15 -9.96
N ILE A 109 -2.60 11.08 -11.18
CA ILE A 109 -3.61 10.09 -11.56
C ILE A 109 -2.92 8.75 -11.80
N LEU A 110 -2.95 7.87 -10.80
CA LEU A 110 -2.45 6.50 -10.94
C LEU A 110 -3.62 5.57 -11.27
N TYR A 111 -3.64 5.06 -12.49
CA TYR A 111 -4.65 4.15 -13.05
C TYR A 111 -4.63 2.74 -12.46
#